data_AF-A0A7S0JRG9-F1
#
_entry.id   AF-A0A7S0JRG9-F1
#
_cell.length_a   1.000
_cell.length_b   1.000
_cell.length_c   1.000
_cell.angle_alpha   90.00
_cell.angle_beta   90.00
_cell.angle_gamma   90.00
#
_symmetry.space_group_name_H-M   'P 1'
#
loop_
_entity.id
_entity.type
_entity.pdbx_description
1 polymer ?
#
loop_
_entity_poly.entity_id
_entity_poly.type
_entity_poly.pdbx_seq_one_letter_code
_entity_poly.pdbx_strand_id
1 'polypeptide(L)'
;DKMAASDDDLFESREVGACPRISVDAKSFAEDGHRELMLKAIAQADVVAIDTEFTGLAADDSLSGAFNDTLASRFCRVRHAAGKIALTQFGLCTLRYDADSGSWKSVAFGAYVFPGSRSRVITAEASALAFLRDNGFSFDAFVRGVPYRSLAEVERRSHCIRQAERARALMPQKPMVLDEPMLVEQVASIARTLRDWLRRLAGGCSAADAGPPAAPAAANDEEDAPAPEPGPASAPGPDATSGASTA
;
A
#
# COMPACT_ATOMS: atom_id res chain seq x y z
N ASP A 1 -22.81 34.18 -14.70
CA ASP A 1 -21.36 34.44 -14.59
C ASP A 1 -20.61 33.23 -14.08
N LYS A 2 -19.86 32.57 -14.96
CA LYS A 2 -18.97 31.47 -14.61
C LYS A 2 -17.75 32.08 -13.92
N MET A 3 -17.45 31.61 -12.71
CA MET A 3 -16.21 31.93 -11.99
C MET A 3 -15.01 31.66 -12.91
N ALA A 4 -14.29 32.72 -13.26
CA ALA A 4 -12.98 32.61 -13.86
C ALA A 4 -12.07 31.86 -12.88
N ALA A 5 -11.56 30.71 -13.28
CA ALA A 5 -10.34 30.19 -12.66
C ALA A 5 -9.27 31.26 -12.87
N SER A 6 -8.60 31.72 -11.82
CA SER A 6 -7.51 32.66 -12.00
C SER A 6 -6.45 32.00 -12.89
N ASP A 7 -6.23 32.63 -14.04
CA ASP A 7 -5.22 32.26 -15.04
C ASP A 7 -3.80 32.63 -14.54
N ASP A 8 -3.52 32.36 -13.25
CA ASP A 8 -2.22 32.66 -12.67
C ASP A 8 -1.17 31.76 -13.33
N ASP A 9 -0.21 32.36 -14.03
CA ASP A 9 0.88 31.64 -14.67
C ASP A 9 1.73 30.94 -13.59
N LEU A 10 1.71 29.60 -13.60
CA LEU A 10 2.41 28.82 -12.59
C LEU A 10 3.93 28.98 -12.66
N PHE A 11 4.45 29.36 -13.83
CA PHE A 11 5.87 29.51 -14.08
C PHE A 11 6.38 30.91 -13.72
N GLU A 12 5.51 31.87 -13.42
CA GLU A 12 5.93 33.22 -13.05
C GLU A 12 6.91 33.17 -11.86
N SER A 13 8.05 33.88 -11.96
CA SER A 13 9.16 33.90 -10.99
C SER A 13 9.89 32.57 -10.71
N ARG A 14 9.73 31.53 -11.55
CA ARG A 14 10.33 30.20 -11.32
C ARG A 14 11.53 29.88 -12.22
N GLU A 15 12.64 30.59 -12.05
CA GLU A 15 13.91 30.29 -12.73
C GLU A 15 14.37 28.83 -12.48
N VAL A 16 14.96 28.20 -13.51
CA VAL A 16 15.47 26.82 -13.41
C VAL A 16 16.54 26.71 -12.33
N GLY A 17 16.38 25.75 -11.43
CA GLY A 17 17.32 25.48 -10.33
C GLY A 17 17.17 26.38 -9.10
N ALA A 18 16.40 27.47 -9.20
CA ALA A 18 16.10 28.35 -8.07
C ALA A 18 14.87 27.91 -7.26
N CYS A 19 13.96 27.15 -7.88
CA CYS A 19 12.76 26.67 -7.21
C CYS A 19 12.99 25.33 -6.49
N PRO A 20 12.67 25.25 -5.18
CA PRO A 20 12.70 23.98 -4.47
C PRO A 20 11.67 23.01 -5.05
N ARG A 21 12.06 21.74 -5.11
CA ARG A 21 11.19 20.64 -5.53
C ARG A 21 10.00 20.50 -4.58
N ILE A 22 8.80 20.42 -5.14
CA ILE A 22 7.56 20.19 -4.39
C ILE A 22 7.48 18.71 -4.03
N SER A 23 7.46 18.40 -2.73
CA SER A 23 7.26 17.03 -2.25
C SER A 23 5.79 16.65 -2.34
N VAL A 24 5.49 15.49 -2.90
CA VAL A 24 4.12 14.98 -3.04
C VAL A 24 4.01 13.61 -2.37
N ASP A 25 2.98 13.43 -1.56
CA ASP A 25 2.60 12.19 -0.88
C ASP A 25 1.11 11.88 -1.10
N ALA A 26 0.60 10.78 -0.54
CA ALA A 26 -0.79 10.38 -0.76
C ALA A 26 -1.81 11.44 -0.31
N LYS A 27 -1.55 12.12 0.81
CA LYS A 27 -2.44 13.14 1.35
C LYS A 27 -2.44 14.37 0.45
N SER A 28 -1.28 14.91 0.17
CA SER A 28 -1.15 16.14 -0.61
C SER A 28 -1.60 15.99 -2.06
N PHE A 29 -1.43 14.78 -2.63
CA PHE A 29 -1.99 14.44 -3.93
C PHE A 29 -3.53 14.40 -3.94
N ALA A 30 -4.16 13.99 -2.85
CA ALA A 30 -5.61 13.81 -2.78
C ALA A 30 -6.38 15.04 -2.25
N GLU A 31 -5.80 15.77 -1.30
CA GLU A 31 -6.48 16.77 -0.49
C GLU A 31 -5.88 18.17 -0.64
N ASP A 32 -4.54 18.28 -0.76
CA ASP A 32 -3.85 19.58 -0.73
C ASP A 32 -3.70 20.23 -2.12
N GLY A 33 -4.41 19.72 -3.14
CA GLY A 33 -4.43 20.30 -4.49
C GLY A 33 -3.17 20.05 -5.33
N HIS A 34 -2.23 19.22 -4.87
CA HIS A 34 -1.00 18.94 -5.63
C HIS A 34 -1.27 18.22 -6.94
N ARG A 35 -2.33 17.40 -7.02
CA ARG A 35 -2.75 16.77 -8.26
C ARG A 35 -3.12 17.81 -9.32
N GLU A 36 -3.95 18.78 -8.96
CA GLU A 36 -4.40 19.85 -9.85
C GLU A 36 -3.22 20.73 -10.26
N LEU A 37 -2.31 21.00 -9.32
CA LEU A 37 -1.07 21.74 -9.57
C LEU A 37 -0.16 21.02 -10.57
N MET A 38 0.04 19.71 -10.41
CA MET A 38 0.81 18.90 -11.36
C MET A 38 0.17 18.89 -12.75
N LEU A 39 -1.15 18.72 -12.83
CA LEU A 39 -1.87 18.76 -14.11
C LEU A 39 -1.74 20.14 -14.78
N LYS A 40 -1.87 21.23 -14.02
CA LYS A 40 -1.66 22.59 -14.52
C LYS A 40 -0.23 22.77 -15.03
N ALA A 41 0.78 22.36 -14.27
CA ALA A 41 2.18 22.44 -14.66
C ALA A 41 2.47 21.70 -15.97
N ILE A 42 1.94 20.47 -16.11
CA ILE A 42 2.10 19.66 -17.33
C ILE A 42 1.41 20.32 -18.52
N ALA A 43 0.16 20.77 -18.34
CA ALA A 43 -0.61 21.43 -19.40
C ALA A 43 0.05 22.74 -19.89
N GLN A 44 0.81 23.37 -19.01
CA GLN A 44 1.50 24.62 -19.25
C GLN A 44 2.94 24.44 -19.78
N ALA A 45 3.53 23.25 -19.66
CA ALA A 45 4.92 23.00 -20.03
C ALA A 45 5.14 22.93 -21.55
N ASP A 46 6.31 23.37 -22.00
CA ASP A 46 6.82 23.07 -23.34
C ASP A 46 7.53 21.70 -23.36
N VAL A 47 8.23 21.38 -22.27
CA VAL A 47 9.01 20.15 -22.11
C VAL A 47 8.76 19.55 -20.74
N VAL A 48 8.72 18.22 -20.67
CA VAL A 48 8.64 17.47 -19.42
C VAL A 48 9.82 16.51 -19.32
N ALA A 49 10.52 16.56 -18.19
CA ALA A 49 11.55 15.60 -17.82
C ALA A 49 11.05 14.72 -16.66
N ILE A 50 11.39 13.44 -16.71
CA ILE A 50 11.04 12.44 -15.70
C ILE A 50 12.28 11.72 -15.21
N ASP A 51 12.27 11.38 -13.92
CA ASP A 51 13.28 10.53 -13.29
C ASP A 51 12.63 9.69 -12.19
N THR A 52 13.22 8.55 -11.83
CA THR A 52 12.58 7.59 -10.95
C THR A 52 13.56 6.89 -10.04
N GLU A 53 13.14 6.70 -8.79
CA GLU A 53 13.86 5.90 -7.80
C GLU A 53 13.21 4.54 -7.62
N PHE A 54 14.03 3.50 -7.46
CA PHE A 54 13.58 2.12 -7.32
C PHE A 54 14.13 1.46 -6.06
N THR A 55 13.47 0.39 -5.62
CA THR A 55 13.98 -0.45 -4.52
C THR A 55 15.21 -1.28 -4.89
N GLY A 56 15.68 -1.22 -6.13
CA GLY A 56 16.85 -1.95 -6.64
C GLY A 56 17.00 -1.76 -8.14
N LEU A 57 18.12 -2.22 -8.69
CA LEU A 57 18.34 -2.25 -10.15
C LEU A 57 17.96 -3.61 -10.76
N ALA A 58 17.54 -4.53 -9.91
CA ALA A 58 17.23 -5.91 -10.26
C ALA A 58 18.40 -6.58 -11.00
N ALA A 59 19.61 -6.42 -10.42
CA ALA A 59 20.82 -7.14 -10.79
C ALA A 59 20.66 -8.62 -10.41
N ASP A 60 19.92 -9.36 -11.22
CA ASP A 60 20.02 -10.81 -11.25
C ASP A 60 21.38 -11.17 -11.90
N ASP A 61 22.05 -12.21 -11.41
CA ASP A 61 23.32 -12.71 -11.99
C ASP A 61 23.15 -13.04 -13.48
N SER A 62 21.92 -13.22 -13.95
CA SER A 62 21.56 -13.37 -15.37
C SER A 62 21.85 -12.16 -16.27
N LEU A 63 22.12 -10.98 -15.71
CA LEU A 63 22.58 -9.81 -16.47
C LEU A 63 24.11 -9.78 -16.67
N SER A 64 24.88 -10.58 -15.93
CA SER A 64 26.34 -10.64 -16.03
C SER A 64 26.86 -11.39 -17.28
N GLY A 65 25.99 -12.15 -17.97
CA GLY A 65 26.31 -12.87 -19.21
C GLY A 65 26.07 -12.10 -20.52
N ALA A 66 25.82 -10.78 -20.44
CA ALA A 66 25.15 -10.01 -21.48
C ALA A 66 25.99 -9.55 -22.70
N PHE A 67 27.23 -10.02 -22.85
CA PHE A 67 28.09 -9.57 -23.96
C PHE A 67 27.56 -9.96 -25.35
N ASN A 68 26.71 -11.00 -25.44
CA ASN A 68 26.23 -11.54 -26.72
C ASN A 68 24.71 -11.57 -26.86
N ASP A 69 23.99 -10.78 -26.06
CA ASP A 69 22.53 -10.78 -26.12
C ASP A 69 21.96 -9.96 -27.27
N THR A 70 20.89 -10.48 -27.87
CA THR A 70 20.03 -9.67 -28.73
C THR A 70 19.28 -8.62 -27.90
N LEU A 71 18.89 -7.52 -28.54
CA LEU A 71 18.07 -6.49 -27.89
C LEU A 71 16.75 -7.05 -27.32
N ALA A 72 16.15 -8.04 -27.99
CA ALA A 72 14.94 -8.70 -27.52
C ALA A 72 15.18 -9.50 -26.22
N SER A 73 16.25 -10.29 -26.16
CA SER A 73 16.63 -11.03 -24.95
C SER A 73 16.90 -10.08 -23.78
N ARG A 74 17.63 -8.99 -24.04
CA ARG A 74 17.92 -7.95 -23.05
C ARG A 74 16.63 -7.29 -22.55
N PHE A 75 15.73 -6.91 -23.43
CA PHE A 75 14.43 -6.35 -23.06
C PHE A 75 13.63 -7.31 -22.18
N CYS A 76 13.53 -8.59 -22.55
CA CYS A 76 12.79 -9.59 -21.77
C CYS A 76 13.34 -9.74 -20.35
N ARG A 77 14.67 -9.78 -20.18
CA ARG A 77 15.29 -9.85 -18.86
C ARG A 77 15.06 -8.59 -18.04
N VAL A 78 15.30 -7.41 -18.61
CA VAL A 78 15.07 -6.13 -17.92
C VAL A 78 13.60 -6.00 -17.52
N ARG A 79 12.66 -6.36 -18.40
CA ARG A 79 11.23 -6.34 -18.10
C ARG A 79 10.87 -7.31 -16.96
N HIS A 80 11.43 -8.51 -16.97
CA HIS A 80 11.19 -9.48 -15.90
C HIS A 80 11.73 -8.99 -14.55
N ALA A 81 12.93 -8.42 -14.55
CA ALA A 81 13.60 -7.89 -13.37
C ALA A 81 12.86 -6.66 -12.82
N ALA A 82 12.48 -5.72 -13.69
CA ALA A 82 11.69 -4.52 -13.36
C ALA A 82 10.30 -4.85 -12.79
N GLY A 83 9.75 -6.03 -13.09
CA GLY A 83 8.48 -6.48 -12.52
C GLY A 83 8.52 -6.80 -11.02
N LYS A 84 9.71 -7.04 -10.45
CA LYS A 84 9.91 -7.44 -9.04
C LYS A 84 10.25 -6.26 -8.12
N ILE A 85 10.98 -5.29 -8.64
CA ILE A 85 11.33 -4.07 -7.91
C ILE A 85 10.15 -3.09 -7.90
N ALA A 86 10.11 -2.22 -6.89
CA ALA A 86 9.09 -1.19 -6.77
C ALA A 86 9.65 0.17 -7.16
N LEU A 87 8.86 0.95 -7.90
CA LEU A 87 9.02 2.39 -8.01
C LEU A 87 8.69 3.02 -6.65
N THR A 88 9.58 3.86 -6.12
CA THR A 88 9.46 4.47 -4.79
C THR A 88 9.24 5.98 -4.85
N GLN A 89 9.87 6.65 -5.82
CA GLN A 89 9.66 8.07 -6.11
C GLN A 89 9.59 8.31 -7.61
N PHE A 90 8.68 9.19 -8.01
CA PHE A 90 8.51 9.69 -9.36
C PHE A 90 8.84 11.18 -9.39
N GLY A 91 9.96 11.52 -10.01
CA GLY A 91 10.41 12.88 -10.29
C GLY A 91 9.75 13.41 -11.56
N LEU A 92 9.16 14.59 -11.48
CA LEU A 92 8.56 15.30 -12.61
C LEU A 92 9.10 16.72 -12.64
N CYS A 93 9.73 17.13 -13.74
CA CYS A 93 10.15 18.52 -13.95
C CYS A 93 9.51 19.04 -15.23
N THR A 94 8.68 20.07 -15.11
CA THR A 94 8.07 20.76 -16.25
C THR A 94 8.88 22.01 -16.55
N LEU A 95 9.21 22.23 -17.82
CA LEU A 95 9.95 23.39 -18.28
C LEU A 95 9.11 24.19 -19.27
N ARG A 96 9.21 25.52 -19.17
CA ARG A 96 8.60 26.48 -20.09
C ARG A 96 9.62 27.54 -20.46
N TYR A 97 9.73 27.87 -21.74
CA TYR A 97 10.55 28.97 -22.19
C TYR A 97 9.80 30.29 -22.02
N ASP A 98 10.40 31.24 -21.32
CA ASP A 98 9.89 32.61 -21.25
C ASP A 98 10.65 33.48 -22.28
N ALA A 99 9.91 33.92 -23.30
CA ALA A 99 10.47 34.75 -24.36
C ALA A 99 10.80 36.17 -23.89
N ASP A 100 10.11 36.68 -22.86
CA ASP A 100 10.31 38.04 -22.37
C ASP A 100 11.60 38.14 -21.56
N SER A 101 11.89 37.15 -20.72
CA SER A 101 13.16 37.04 -20.00
C SER A 101 14.28 36.38 -20.83
N GLY A 102 13.93 35.66 -21.89
CA GLY A 102 14.84 34.83 -22.66
C GLY A 102 15.38 33.61 -21.89
N SER A 103 14.75 33.23 -20.78
CA SER A 103 15.19 32.15 -19.88
C SER A 103 14.20 30.99 -19.80
N TRP A 104 14.67 29.84 -19.33
CA TRP A 104 13.78 28.71 -19.02
C TRP A 104 13.29 28.83 -17.58
N LYS A 105 12.02 28.52 -17.38
CA LYS A 105 11.37 28.41 -16.07
C LYS A 105 11.01 26.97 -15.79
N SER A 106 11.02 26.55 -14.53
CA SER A 106 10.65 25.17 -14.19
C SER A 106 9.84 24.99 -12.91
N VAL A 107 9.05 23.92 -12.91
CA VAL A 107 8.34 23.41 -11.74
C VAL A 107 8.73 21.94 -11.57
N ALA A 108 9.33 21.61 -10.43
CA ALA A 108 9.77 20.25 -10.13
C ALA A 108 8.95 19.65 -8.98
N PHE A 109 8.56 18.39 -9.14
CA PHE A 109 7.84 17.58 -8.16
C PHE A 109 8.64 16.31 -7.87
N GLY A 110 8.66 15.91 -6.60
CA GLY A 110 9.15 14.61 -6.14
C GLY A 110 8.02 13.87 -5.47
N ALA A 111 7.32 13.04 -6.22
CA ALA A 111 6.17 12.29 -5.71
C ALA A 111 6.62 10.94 -5.15
N TYR A 112 6.48 10.73 -3.85
CA TYR A 112 6.59 9.41 -3.27
C TYR A 112 5.40 8.58 -3.70
N VAL A 113 5.66 7.35 -4.17
CA VAL A 113 4.63 6.46 -4.71
C VAL A 113 4.77 5.09 -4.07
N PHE A 114 3.63 4.45 -3.79
CA PHE A 114 3.61 3.15 -3.13
C PHE A 114 2.71 2.16 -3.89
N PRO A 115 3.07 0.87 -4.00
CA PRO A 115 2.22 -0.08 -4.68
C PRO A 115 0.84 -0.22 -4.02
N GLY A 116 -0.22 0.13 -4.75
CA GLY A 116 -1.58 0.23 -4.19
C GLY A 116 -2.29 -1.10 -3.97
N SER A 117 -1.65 -2.24 -4.26
CA SER A 117 -2.19 -3.58 -4.01
C SER A 117 -1.55 -4.19 -2.76
N ARG A 118 -2.38 -4.52 -1.76
CA ARG A 118 -1.93 -5.17 -0.51
C ARG A 118 -1.30 -6.54 -0.73
N SER A 119 -1.57 -7.18 -1.86
CA SER A 119 -1.02 -8.48 -2.21
C SER A 119 0.28 -8.41 -3.01
N ARG A 120 0.79 -7.21 -3.31
CA ARG A 120 1.99 -7.06 -4.13
C ARG A 120 3.22 -7.34 -3.27
N VAL A 121 3.97 -8.36 -3.65
CA VAL A 121 5.31 -8.61 -3.10
C VAL A 121 6.30 -7.78 -3.89
N ILE A 122 7.18 -7.07 -3.20
CA ILE A 122 8.24 -6.27 -3.78
C ILE A 122 9.59 -6.82 -3.33
N THR A 123 10.58 -6.76 -4.21
CA THR A 123 11.97 -7.07 -3.89
C THR A 123 12.73 -5.77 -3.69
N ALA A 124 13.60 -5.74 -2.68
CA ALA A 124 14.49 -4.62 -2.43
C ALA A 124 15.93 -5.09 -2.30
N GLU A 125 16.85 -4.34 -2.91
CA GLU A 125 18.28 -4.56 -2.88
C GLU A 125 18.89 -3.72 -1.76
N ALA A 126 19.64 -4.34 -0.85
CA ALA A 126 20.17 -3.64 0.32
C ALA A 126 21.10 -2.46 -0.04
N SER A 127 21.90 -2.62 -1.09
CA SER A 127 22.76 -1.58 -1.66
C SER A 127 21.96 -0.37 -2.15
N ALA A 128 20.85 -0.60 -2.87
CA ALA A 128 19.99 0.46 -3.37
C ALA A 128 19.27 1.19 -2.22
N LEU A 129 18.77 0.46 -1.23
CA LEU A 129 18.18 1.08 -0.04
C LEU A 129 19.21 1.91 0.73
N ALA A 130 20.44 1.42 0.87
CA ALA A 130 21.53 2.17 1.51
C ALA A 130 21.88 3.44 0.72
N PHE A 131 21.99 3.34 -0.61
CA PHE A 131 22.21 4.50 -1.49
C PHE A 131 21.12 5.55 -1.34
N LEU A 132 19.84 5.13 -1.35
CA LEU A 132 18.71 6.03 -1.16
C LEU A 132 18.77 6.72 0.21
N ARG A 133 19.00 5.96 1.28
CA ARG A 133 19.16 6.50 2.64
C ARG A 133 20.25 7.57 2.69
N ASP A 134 21.41 7.27 2.11
CA ASP A 134 22.59 8.15 2.18
C ASP A 134 22.39 9.45 1.37
N ASN A 135 21.45 9.45 0.41
CA ASN A 135 21.03 10.62 -0.35
C ASN A 135 19.75 11.30 0.21
N GLY A 136 19.38 11.01 1.46
CA GLY A 136 18.28 11.71 2.14
C GLY A 136 16.88 11.26 1.75
N PHE A 137 16.73 10.06 1.18
CA PHE A 137 15.43 9.48 0.86
C PHE A 137 14.63 9.15 2.14
N SER A 138 13.35 9.54 2.17
CA SER A 138 12.46 9.21 3.29
C SER A 138 11.66 7.94 3.02
N PHE A 139 12.04 6.83 3.67
CA PHE A 139 11.27 5.58 3.63
C PHE A 139 9.89 5.71 4.25
N ASP A 140 9.75 6.61 5.22
CA ASP A 140 8.48 6.91 5.86
C ASP A 140 7.52 7.62 4.89
N ALA A 141 8.02 8.56 4.08
CA ALA A 141 7.26 9.17 2.99
C ALA A 141 6.94 8.16 1.88
N PHE A 142 7.87 7.25 1.57
CA PHE A 142 7.61 6.15 0.62
C PHE A 142 6.44 5.27 1.04
N VAL A 143 6.38 4.82 2.30
CA VAL A 143 5.26 3.98 2.80
C VAL A 143 3.92 4.73 2.76
N ARG A 144 3.93 6.06 2.91
CA ARG A 144 2.75 6.93 2.74
C ARG A 144 2.60 7.48 1.32
N GLY A 145 3.32 6.94 0.35
CA GLY A 145 3.33 7.41 -1.02
C GLY A 145 1.97 7.24 -1.71
N VAL A 146 1.77 7.99 -2.78
CA VAL A 146 0.58 7.93 -3.62
C VAL A 146 0.39 6.49 -4.15
N PRO A 147 -0.77 5.85 -3.91
CA PRO A 147 -0.98 4.47 -4.35
C PRO A 147 -1.10 4.39 -5.87
N TYR A 148 -0.29 3.53 -6.51
CA TYR A 148 -0.37 3.29 -7.95
C TYR A 148 -0.79 1.85 -8.29
N ARG A 149 -1.39 1.70 -9.49
CA ARG A 149 -1.78 0.42 -10.08
C ARG A 149 -1.59 0.45 -11.59
N SER A 150 -1.24 -0.70 -12.15
CA SER A 150 -1.30 -0.91 -13.61
C SER A 150 -2.74 -0.97 -14.09
N LEU A 151 -2.96 -0.66 -15.37
CA LEU A 151 -4.28 -0.78 -16.01
C LEU A 151 -4.84 -2.21 -15.90
N ALA A 152 -3.99 -3.22 -16.05
CA ALA A 152 -4.38 -4.63 -15.90
C ALA A 152 -4.85 -4.96 -14.47
N GLU A 153 -4.26 -4.38 -13.43
CA GLU A 153 -4.72 -4.54 -12.05
C GLU A 153 -6.06 -3.85 -11.80
N VAL A 154 -6.27 -2.66 -12.37
CA VAL A 154 -7.54 -1.93 -12.30
C VAL A 154 -8.65 -2.72 -12.99
N GLU A 155 -8.39 -3.25 -14.19
CA GLU A 155 -9.35 -4.05 -14.95
C GLU A 155 -9.72 -5.34 -14.22
N ARG A 156 -8.72 -6.09 -13.74
CA ARG A 156 -8.93 -7.33 -12.97
C ARG A 156 -9.76 -7.06 -11.71
N ARG A 157 -9.44 -6.00 -10.96
CA ARG A 157 -10.24 -5.62 -9.77
C ARG A 157 -11.67 -5.29 -10.15
N SER A 158 -11.87 -4.50 -11.21
CA SER A 158 -13.20 -4.12 -11.68
C SER A 158 -14.01 -5.36 -12.10
N HIS A 159 -13.35 -6.32 -12.74
CA HIS A 159 -13.95 -7.60 -13.08
C HIS A 159 -14.35 -8.41 -11.85
N CYS A 160 -13.48 -8.52 -10.84
CA CYS A 160 -13.79 -9.21 -9.58
C CYS A 160 -14.94 -8.55 -8.81
N ILE A 161 -14.99 -7.21 -8.77
CA ILE A 161 -16.09 -6.48 -8.14
C ILE A 161 -17.42 -6.81 -8.84
N ARG A 162 -17.47 -6.72 -10.17
CA ARG A 162 -18.67 -7.08 -10.94
C ARG A 162 -19.08 -8.54 -10.73
N GLN A 163 -18.13 -9.46 -10.66
CA GLN A 163 -18.43 -10.87 -10.36
C GLN A 163 -19.01 -11.03 -8.95
N ALA A 164 -18.43 -10.37 -7.94
CA ALA A 164 -18.91 -10.43 -6.57
C ALA A 164 -20.32 -9.83 -6.42
N GLU A 165 -20.60 -8.71 -7.10
CA GLU A 165 -21.94 -8.11 -7.15
C GLU A 165 -22.96 -9.05 -7.79
N ARG A 166 -22.60 -9.68 -8.92
CA ARG A 166 -23.45 -10.70 -9.57
C ARG A 166 -23.69 -11.89 -8.64
N ALA A 167 -22.63 -12.44 -8.03
CA ALA A 167 -22.76 -13.54 -7.09
C ALA A 167 -23.69 -13.17 -5.93
N ARG A 168 -23.54 -11.96 -5.36
CA ARG A 168 -24.41 -11.45 -4.30
C ARG A 168 -25.86 -11.28 -4.73
N ALA A 169 -26.10 -10.90 -5.98
CA ALA A 169 -27.46 -10.77 -6.54
C ALA A 169 -28.12 -12.13 -6.81
N LEU A 170 -27.35 -13.15 -7.19
CA LEU A 170 -27.84 -14.52 -7.39
C LEU A 170 -27.98 -15.32 -6.08
N MET A 171 -27.26 -14.94 -5.02
CA MET A 171 -27.42 -15.53 -3.70
C MET A 171 -28.81 -15.16 -3.16
N PRO A 172 -29.72 -16.14 -2.94
CA PRO A 172 -31.01 -15.83 -2.35
C PRO A 172 -30.76 -15.22 -0.97
N GLN A 173 -31.19 -13.98 -0.78
CA GLN A 173 -31.27 -13.34 0.53
C GLN A 173 -32.45 -13.97 1.30
N LYS A 174 -32.51 -15.30 1.40
CA LYS A 174 -33.45 -15.95 2.31
C LYS A 174 -32.94 -15.60 3.70
N PRO A 175 -33.72 -14.88 4.52
CA PRO A 175 -33.33 -14.64 5.90
C PRO A 175 -33.00 -15.98 6.53
N MET A 176 -31.85 -16.06 7.20
CA MET A 176 -31.54 -17.21 8.03
C MET A 176 -32.66 -17.32 9.06
N VAL A 177 -33.48 -18.36 8.94
CA VAL A 177 -34.54 -18.64 9.90
C VAL A 177 -33.89 -19.33 11.07
N LEU A 178 -34.07 -18.76 12.26
CA LEU A 178 -33.61 -19.35 13.51
C LEU A 178 -34.80 -20.13 14.07
N ASP A 179 -34.74 -21.46 14.00
CA ASP A 179 -35.83 -22.33 14.45
C ASP A 179 -35.71 -22.69 15.94
N GLU A 180 -34.52 -22.54 16.51
CA GLU A 180 -34.22 -22.86 17.91
C GLU A 180 -34.60 -21.69 18.85
N PRO A 181 -35.55 -21.87 19.79
CA PRO A 181 -36.05 -20.79 20.66
C PRO A 181 -34.95 -20.11 21.48
N MET A 182 -33.97 -20.88 21.96
CA MET A 182 -32.83 -20.35 22.72
C MET A 182 -31.97 -19.42 21.85
N LEU A 183 -31.73 -19.81 20.60
CA LEU A 183 -30.95 -19.03 19.65
C LEU A 183 -31.69 -17.76 19.22
N VAL A 184 -33.02 -17.84 19.07
CA VAL A 184 -33.88 -16.67 18.80
C VAL A 184 -33.76 -15.65 19.93
N GLU A 185 -33.84 -16.07 21.19
CA GLU A 185 -33.74 -15.15 22.33
C GLU A 185 -32.33 -14.56 22.46
N GLN A 186 -31.28 -15.36 22.24
CA GLN A 186 -29.89 -14.86 22.21
C GLN A 186 -29.70 -13.78 21.13
N VAL A 187 -30.16 -14.03 19.91
CA VAL A 187 -30.06 -13.05 18.80
C VAL A 187 -30.91 -11.81 19.08
N ALA A 188 -32.11 -11.97 19.66
CA ALA A 188 -32.96 -10.85 20.07
C ALA A 188 -32.29 -9.99 21.13
N SER A 189 -31.61 -10.61 22.11
CA SER A 189 -30.82 -9.93 23.13
C SER A 189 -29.68 -9.13 22.53
N ILE A 190 -28.89 -9.75 21.65
CA ILE A 190 -27.80 -9.07 20.91
C ILE A 190 -28.34 -7.88 20.13
N ALA A 191 -29.45 -8.05 19.41
CA ALA A 191 -30.07 -6.99 18.63
C ALA A 191 -30.57 -5.82 19.50
N ARG A 192 -31.09 -6.09 20.71
CA ARG A 192 -31.45 -5.05 21.69
C ARG A 192 -30.20 -4.27 22.12
N THR A 193 -29.14 -4.96 22.52
CA THR A 193 -27.87 -4.35 22.92
C THR A 193 -27.26 -3.48 21.83
N LEU A 194 -27.23 -3.96 20.58
CA LEU A 194 -26.72 -3.20 19.44
C LEU A 194 -27.54 -1.93 19.16
N ARG A 195 -28.88 -2.02 19.24
CA ARG A 195 -29.75 -0.84 19.07
C ARG A 195 -29.53 0.20 20.14
N ASP A 196 -29.36 -0.21 21.39
CA ASP A 196 -29.09 0.72 22.49
C ASP A 196 -27.71 1.35 22.35
N TRP A 197 -26.71 0.59 21.92
CA TRP A 197 -25.38 1.12 21.61
C TRP A 197 -25.42 2.16 20.49
N LEU A 198 -26.10 1.87 19.38
CA LEU A 198 -26.25 2.81 18.26
C LEU A 198 -26.98 4.10 18.67
N ARG A 199 -28.01 4.01 19.54
CA ARG A 199 -28.71 5.18 20.10
C ARG A 199 -27.77 6.04 20.95
N ARG A 200 -26.94 5.43 21.79
CA ARG A 200 -25.96 6.14 22.63
C ARG A 200 -24.92 6.87 21.77
N LEU A 201 -24.46 6.24 20.68
CA LEU A 201 -23.56 6.88 19.72
C LEU A 201 -24.21 8.07 18.99
N ALA A 202 -25.47 7.93 18.58
CA ALA A 202 -26.20 9.02 17.94
C ALA A 202 -26.54 10.18 18.90
N GLY A 203 -26.60 9.92 20.21
CA GLY A 203 -26.96 10.88 21.26
C GLY A 203 -25.83 11.76 21.80
N GLY A 204 -24.59 11.64 21.30
CA GLY A 204 -23.50 12.57 21.63
C GLY A 204 -22.86 12.43 23.01
N CYS A 205 -22.79 11.22 23.60
CA CYS A 205 -22.04 10.99 24.84
C CYS A 205 -20.54 10.74 24.56
N SER A 206 -19.68 11.44 25.30
CA SER A 206 -18.21 11.36 25.23
C SER A 206 -17.68 9.92 25.30
N ALA A 207 -16.68 9.60 24.48
CA ALA A 207 -16.10 8.28 24.25
C ALA A 207 -15.43 7.60 25.46
N ALA A 208 -15.45 8.19 26.65
CA ALA A 208 -14.82 7.64 27.85
C ALA A 208 -15.63 6.54 28.56
N ASP A 209 -16.94 6.42 28.31
CA ASP A 209 -17.83 5.47 29.01
C ASP A 209 -18.32 4.29 28.15
N ALA A 210 -17.87 4.19 26.90
CA ALA A 210 -18.34 3.17 25.96
C ALA A 210 -17.42 1.95 25.87
N GLY A 211 -17.11 1.32 27.00
CA GLY A 211 -16.64 -0.08 26.98
C GLY A 211 -17.75 -1.00 26.43
N PRO A 212 -17.43 -2.11 25.75
CA PRO A 212 -18.46 -3.09 25.38
C PRO A 212 -19.21 -3.53 26.66
N PRO A 213 -20.56 -3.60 26.66
CA PRO A 213 -21.27 -4.13 27.80
C PRO A 213 -20.80 -5.57 28.04
N ALA A 214 -20.60 -5.92 29.31
CA ALA A 214 -20.20 -7.26 29.71
C ALA A 214 -21.11 -8.29 29.03
N ALA A 215 -20.49 -9.30 28.39
CA ALA A 215 -21.21 -10.41 27.81
C ALA A 215 -22.19 -10.99 28.85
N PRO A 216 -23.40 -11.42 28.45
CA PRO A 216 -24.30 -12.09 29.38
C PRO A 216 -23.55 -13.24 30.01
N ALA A 217 -23.55 -13.30 31.35
CA ALA A 217 -22.85 -14.33 32.11
C ALA A 217 -23.26 -15.70 31.55
N ALA A 218 -22.29 -16.41 30.98
CA ALA A 218 -22.48 -17.81 30.66
C ALA A 218 -22.89 -18.49 31.97
N ALA A 219 -24.03 -19.18 31.96
CA ALA A 219 -24.36 -20.08 33.06
C ALA A 219 -23.20 -21.08 33.12
N ASN A 220 -22.47 -21.07 34.23
CA ASN A 220 -21.45 -22.06 34.50
C ASN A 220 -22.18 -23.37 34.74
N ASP A 221 -22.25 -24.21 33.70
CA ASP A 221 -22.42 -25.64 33.90
C ASP A 221 -21.07 -26.15 34.44
N GLU A 222 -21.02 -26.38 35.75
CA GLU A 222 -20.01 -27.23 36.39
C GLU A 222 -20.13 -28.62 35.79
N GLU A 223 -19.18 -29.07 34.98
CA GLU A 223 -18.74 -30.47 34.96
C GLU A 223 -17.43 -30.68 34.16
N ASP A 224 -16.62 -31.58 34.72
CA ASP A 224 -15.41 -32.22 34.22
C ASP A 224 -14.07 -31.43 34.19
N ALA A 225 -13.38 -31.51 35.33
CA ALA A 225 -11.93 -31.34 35.40
C ALA A 225 -11.22 -32.56 34.76
N PRO A 226 -10.29 -32.38 33.81
CA PRO A 226 -9.47 -33.49 33.33
C PRO A 226 -8.44 -33.90 34.39
N ALA A 227 -8.35 -35.22 34.63
CA ALA A 227 -7.42 -35.85 35.55
C ALA A 227 -5.94 -35.54 35.20
N PRO A 228 -5.03 -35.53 36.19
CA PRO A 228 -3.62 -35.24 35.95
C PRO A 228 -2.91 -36.39 35.21
N GLU A 229 -2.16 -36.03 34.17
CA GLU A 229 -1.30 -36.91 33.37
C GLU A 229 -0.21 -37.58 34.24
N PRO A 230 0.03 -38.90 34.10
CA PRO A 230 1.17 -39.56 34.72
C PRO A 230 2.43 -39.39 33.85
N GLY A 231 3.46 -38.68 34.36
CA GLY A 231 4.84 -38.95 33.92
C GLY A 231 5.25 -40.37 34.35
N PRO A 232 6.23 -41.07 33.74
CA PRO A 232 7.61 -40.62 33.50
C PRO A 232 8.18 -41.23 32.16
N ALA A 233 9.46 -41.13 31.74
CA ALA A 233 10.63 -41.78 32.32
C ALA A 233 11.93 -41.38 31.60
N SER A 234 13.01 -41.35 32.38
CA SER A 234 14.41 -41.12 32.01
C SER A 234 14.90 -42.06 30.91
N ALA A 235 15.62 -41.52 29.92
CA ALA A 235 16.37 -42.29 28.94
C ALA A 235 17.80 -42.60 29.47
N PRO A 236 18.32 -43.83 29.30
CA PRO A 236 19.71 -44.14 29.58
C PRO A 236 20.59 -43.76 28.38
N GLY A 237 21.77 -43.20 28.65
CA GLY A 237 22.84 -43.08 27.65
C GLY A 237 23.45 -44.44 27.33
N PRO A 238 24.21 -44.51 26.22
CA PRO A 238 25.50 -45.19 26.33
C PRO A 238 26.63 -44.54 25.54
N ASP A 239 27.76 -44.48 26.24
CA ASP A 239 29.13 -44.83 25.87
C ASP A 239 29.76 -44.47 24.52
N ALA A 240 30.99 -43.98 24.67
CA ALA A 240 32.02 -43.80 23.67
C ALA A 240 32.56 -45.14 23.15
N THR A 241 32.93 -45.19 21.86
CA THR A 241 34.12 -45.90 21.38
C THR A 241 34.59 -45.39 20.01
N SER A 242 35.89 -45.08 19.97
CA SER A 242 36.87 -45.03 18.89
C SER A 242 36.51 -45.40 17.44
N GLY A 243 37.08 -44.66 16.49
CA GLY A 243 37.34 -45.15 15.13
C GLY A 243 37.91 -44.09 14.18
N ALA A 244 39.23 -44.00 14.07
CA ALA A 244 39.93 -43.28 13.02
C ALA A 244 39.87 -44.06 11.69
N SER A 245 39.74 -43.36 10.54
CA SER A 245 40.52 -43.62 9.33
C SER A 245 40.21 -42.60 8.22
N THR A 246 41.29 -42.12 7.63
CA THR A 246 41.44 -41.32 6.41
C THR A 246 40.91 -41.98 5.14
N ALA A 247 40.36 -41.18 4.22
CA ALA A 247 40.74 -41.04 2.80
C ALA A 247 39.91 -39.91 2.16
#